data_AF-X0PHH3-F1
#
_entry.id   AF-X0PHH3-F1
#
_cell.length_a   1.000
_cell.length_b   1.000
_cell.length_c   1.000
_cell.angle_alpha   90.00
_cell.angle_beta   90.00
_cell.angle_gamma   90.00
#
_symmetry.space_group_name_H-M   'P 1'
#
loop_
_entity.id
_entity.type
_entity.pdbx_description
1 polymer ?
#
loop_
_entity_poly.entity_id
_entity_poly.type
_entity_poly.pdbx_seq_one_letter_code
_entity_poly.pdbx_strand_id
1 'polypeptide(L)'
;MQVYTAPKLNKVKVTSDFWKRYRELVVKEVLPYQWKVMNDEADISIAEDPQNNGQDKNSHAVANLKIAAGEMKGHHYGFPFQDTDVYKWLEAAAYSFGYHPNPDLKKITDNLIDLIAKAQDDDGYLSTYFQIDAPERKFKRLQQSHELYTMGHYIEAGVAYYNATGNEKALDIAKRMADCIDNNFGLEEGKIPGYDGHPEIELALSRLYEVTQDKKYLDLAHYFLTQRGQDPAFFEKQIKADGDSVDRDLIPGMRDFTREYYLAAEPIKDQKVPHGHAVRVVYLCTGMAYVARYTGDKDLLAACDRFWNDIVKRQMYITGNIGQTTTGEAFTYDYDLPNDTDYGETCASVGMSFFARQMLNIHAKGEYADVLEKELFNGALSGMSLDGKHFFYVNPLEADPAASKGNPGKSHVLTHR
;
A
#
# COMPACT_ATOMS: atom_id res chain seq x y z
N MET A 1 -7.09 -5.98 27.81
CA MET A 1 -7.72 -4.67 28.00
C MET A 1 -7.78 -4.06 26.60
N GLN A 2 -8.94 -4.07 25.94
CA GLN A 2 -9.07 -3.52 24.59
C GLN A 2 -8.87 -2.00 24.67
N VAL A 3 -7.87 -1.48 23.97
CA VAL A 3 -7.65 -0.04 23.84
C VAL A 3 -8.69 0.47 22.84
N TYR A 4 -9.84 0.91 23.35
CA TYR A 4 -11.01 1.28 22.55
C TYR A 4 -11.00 2.71 22.01
N THR A 5 -9.92 3.45 22.14
CA THR A 5 -9.89 4.84 21.67
C THR A 5 -8.55 5.15 21.01
N ALA A 6 -8.54 5.15 19.67
CA ALA A 6 -7.52 5.87 18.93
C ALA A 6 -7.59 7.35 19.36
N PRO A 7 -6.51 7.96 19.87
CA PRO A 7 -6.51 9.38 20.17
C PRO A 7 -6.84 10.14 18.88
N LYS A 8 -7.83 11.04 18.94
CA LYS A 8 -8.14 11.91 17.79
C LYS A 8 -6.87 12.73 17.48
N LEU A 9 -6.27 12.49 16.31
CA LEU A 9 -4.99 13.09 15.90
C LEU A 9 -4.98 14.63 16.03
N ASN A 10 -6.15 15.28 15.86
CA ASN A 10 -6.33 16.71 16.02
C ASN A 10 -6.12 17.25 17.45
N LYS A 11 -5.91 16.38 18.45
CA LYS A 11 -5.56 16.75 19.83
C LYS A 11 -4.09 16.53 20.17
N VAL A 12 -3.27 16.05 19.25
CA VAL A 12 -1.84 15.82 19.45
C VAL A 12 -1.02 16.89 18.73
N LYS A 13 -0.34 17.74 19.50
CA LYS A 13 0.59 18.74 18.96
C LYS A 13 2.02 18.25 19.12
N VAL A 14 2.71 18.00 18.01
CA VAL A 14 4.14 17.66 18.04
C VAL A 14 4.96 18.92 18.28
N THR A 15 5.76 18.89 19.34
CA THR A 15 6.64 20.00 19.75
C THR A 15 8.11 19.78 19.41
N SER A 16 8.52 18.53 19.13
CA SER A 16 9.88 18.17 18.71
C SER A 16 10.28 18.90 17.44
N ASP A 17 11.42 19.61 17.48
CA ASP A 17 11.94 20.36 16.34
C ASP A 17 12.35 19.44 15.18
N PHE A 18 12.85 18.24 15.50
CA PHE A 18 13.18 17.21 14.52
C PHE A 18 11.97 16.86 13.64
N TRP A 19 10.85 16.53 14.28
CA TRP A 19 9.63 16.11 13.56
C TRP A 19 8.86 17.29 12.95
N LYS A 20 8.91 18.47 13.58
CA LYS A 20 8.34 19.68 12.97
C LYS A 20 9.01 20.01 11.64
N ARG A 21 10.34 19.89 11.56
CA ARG A 21 11.09 20.11 10.32
C ARG A 21 10.55 19.25 9.18
N TYR A 22 10.38 17.95 9.41
CA TYR A 22 9.85 17.05 8.37
C TYR A 22 8.39 17.33 8.03
N ARG A 23 7.54 17.65 9.03
CA ARG A 23 6.14 18.04 8.77
C ARG A 23 6.03 19.33 7.95
N GLU A 24 6.89 20.30 8.22
CA GLU A 24 6.98 21.52 7.42
C GLU A 24 7.50 21.24 6.01
N LEU A 25 8.51 20.37 5.87
CA LEU A 25 9.05 19.94 4.58
C LEU A 25 7.96 19.29 3.73
N VAL A 26 7.15 18.40 4.33
CA VAL A 26 6.04 17.74 3.64
C VAL A 26 5.04 18.76 3.08
N VAL A 27 4.63 19.73 3.87
CA VAL A 27 3.60 20.69 3.43
C VAL A 27 4.14 21.74 2.46
N LYS A 28 5.38 22.19 2.65
CA LYS A 28 5.98 23.26 1.85
C LYS A 28 6.58 22.77 0.53
N GLU A 29 7.16 21.57 0.52
CA GLU A 29 7.93 21.06 -0.62
C GLU A 29 7.34 19.77 -1.19
N VAL A 30 7.12 18.73 -0.38
CA VAL A 30 6.74 17.40 -0.86
C VAL A 30 5.36 17.40 -1.52
N LEU A 31 4.32 17.83 -0.82
CA LEU A 31 2.94 17.81 -1.33
C LEU A 31 2.79 18.66 -2.61
N PRO A 32 3.30 19.90 -2.67
CA PRO A 32 3.25 20.68 -3.92
C PRO A 32 4.07 20.07 -5.06
N TYR A 33 5.23 19.47 -4.76
CA TYR A 33 6.05 18.83 -5.78
C TYR A 33 5.37 17.60 -6.36
N GLN A 34 4.92 16.67 -5.52
CA GLN A 34 4.20 15.46 -5.94
C GLN A 34 2.93 15.79 -6.72
N TRP A 35 2.18 16.83 -6.31
CA TRP A 35 1.01 17.28 -7.06
C TRP A 35 1.35 17.70 -8.50
N LYS A 36 2.46 18.42 -8.68
CA LYS A 36 2.93 18.79 -10.03
C LYS A 36 3.38 17.57 -10.83
N VAL A 37 4.09 16.62 -10.21
CA VAL A 37 4.50 15.37 -10.88
C VAL A 37 3.28 14.59 -11.38
N MET A 38 2.27 14.38 -10.53
CA MET A 38 1.06 13.63 -10.91
C MET A 38 0.16 14.33 -11.95
N ASN A 39 0.37 15.64 -12.16
CA ASN A 39 -0.30 16.41 -13.22
C ASN A 39 0.59 16.62 -14.45
N ASP A 40 1.76 15.97 -14.52
CA ASP A 40 2.74 16.12 -15.60
C ASP A 40 3.23 17.58 -15.78
N GLU A 41 3.28 18.34 -14.68
CA GLU A 41 3.68 19.76 -14.64
C GLU A 41 5.12 19.96 -14.08
N ALA A 42 5.76 18.90 -13.62
CA ALA A 42 7.13 18.92 -13.10
C ALA A 42 8.10 18.27 -14.08
N ASP A 43 9.31 18.81 -14.17
CA ASP A 43 10.42 18.14 -14.84
C ASP A 43 11.04 17.14 -13.84
N ILE A 44 10.96 15.85 -14.16
CA ILE A 44 11.47 14.76 -13.32
C ILE A 44 12.59 13.99 -14.00
N SER A 45 13.52 13.52 -13.18
CA SER A 45 14.57 12.60 -13.58
C SER A 45 14.43 11.33 -12.74
N ILE A 46 13.95 10.25 -13.36
CA ILE A 46 13.85 8.94 -12.71
C ILE A 46 15.18 8.22 -12.95
N ALA A 47 15.80 7.73 -11.88
CA ALA A 47 16.97 6.88 -11.99
C ALA A 47 16.61 5.55 -12.67
N GLU A 48 17.48 5.03 -13.53
CA GLU A 48 17.23 3.73 -14.18
C GLU A 48 17.17 2.62 -13.12
N ASP A 49 15.96 2.09 -12.91
CA ASP A 49 15.76 0.90 -12.09
C ASP A 49 16.00 -0.36 -12.95
N PRO A 50 16.95 -1.23 -12.59
CA PRO A 50 17.17 -2.52 -13.27
C PRO A 50 15.93 -3.43 -13.29
N GLN A 51 15.00 -3.25 -12.37
CA GLN A 51 13.73 -3.99 -12.33
C GLN A 51 12.66 -3.41 -13.24
N ASN A 52 12.93 -2.26 -13.87
CA ASN A 52 12.01 -1.57 -14.77
C ASN A 52 10.67 -1.23 -14.08
N ASN A 53 10.70 -0.83 -12.81
CA ASN A 53 9.54 -0.40 -12.00
C ASN A 53 8.99 0.99 -12.43
N GLY A 54 9.15 1.36 -13.70
CA GLY A 54 8.72 2.63 -14.29
C GLY A 54 9.91 3.46 -14.79
N GLN A 55 9.92 3.77 -16.08
CA GLN A 55 10.90 4.67 -16.72
C GLN A 55 10.22 5.87 -17.40
N ASP A 56 8.91 6.01 -17.18
CA ASP A 56 8.08 7.01 -17.80
C ASP A 56 8.29 8.39 -17.17
N LYS A 57 8.55 9.40 -18.01
CA LYS A 57 8.75 10.78 -17.54
C LYS A 57 7.46 11.46 -17.11
N ASN A 58 6.31 10.91 -17.49
CA ASN A 58 5.00 11.38 -17.11
C ASN A 58 4.43 10.44 -16.06
N SER A 59 3.64 10.97 -15.14
CA SER A 59 2.84 10.17 -14.21
C SER A 59 1.47 9.87 -14.80
N HIS A 60 0.80 10.88 -15.36
CA HIS A 60 -0.56 10.82 -15.89
C HIS A 60 -1.65 10.41 -14.87
N ALA A 61 -1.33 10.26 -13.59
CA ALA A 61 -2.24 9.71 -12.59
C ALA A 61 -3.55 10.53 -12.45
N VAL A 62 -3.45 11.87 -12.43
CA VAL A 62 -4.65 12.73 -12.39
C VAL A 62 -5.37 12.77 -13.75
N ALA A 63 -4.65 12.60 -14.86
CA ALA A 63 -5.25 12.57 -16.19
C ALA A 63 -6.08 11.30 -16.41
N ASN A 64 -5.63 10.14 -15.92
CA ASN A 64 -6.41 8.89 -15.93
C ASN A 64 -7.78 9.08 -15.26
N LEU A 65 -7.84 9.74 -14.09
CA LEU A 65 -9.11 10.06 -13.43
C LEU A 65 -9.99 11.02 -14.25
N LYS A 66 -9.40 12.01 -14.93
CA LYS A 66 -10.13 12.91 -15.85
C LYS A 66 -10.72 12.16 -17.04
N ILE A 67 -10.00 11.17 -17.57
CA ILE A 67 -10.49 10.33 -18.67
C ILE A 67 -11.65 9.46 -18.19
N ALA A 68 -11.49 8.77 -17.05
CA ALA A 68 -12.55 7.96 -16.44
C ALA A 68 -13.81 8.80 -16.10
N ALA A 69 -13.64 10.04 -15.67
CA ALA A 69 -14.75 10.98 -15.41
C ALA A 69 -15.38 11.57 -16.69
N GLY A 70 -14.88 11.25 -17.88
CA GLY A 70 -15.34 11.83 -19.15
C GLY A 70 -14.98 13.30 -19.36
N GLU A 71 -14.11 13.87 -18.52
CA GLU A 71 -13.62 15.26 -18.62
C GLU A 71 -12.44 15.38 -19.62
N MET A 72 -11.84 14.25 -19.99
CA MET A 72 -10.76 14.13 -20.97
C MET A 72 -10.99 12.89 -21.86
N LYS A 73 -10.45 12.88 -23.08
CA LYS A 73 -10.40 11.70 -23.95
C LYS A 73 -8.98 11.15 -23.97
N GLY A 74 -8.83 9.83 -23.91
CA GLY A 74 -7.51 9.19 -23.97
C GLY A 74 -7.58 7.71 -23.60
N HIS A 75 -6.41 7.11 -23.46
CA HIS A 75 -6.20 5.78 -22.90
C HIS A 75 -5.55 5.91 -21.52
N HIS A 76 -5.56 4.83 -20.74
CA HIS A 76 -4.82 4.80 -19.48
C HIS A 76 -3.31 4.88 -19.74
N TYR A 77 -2.58 5.49 -18.83
CA TYR A 77 -1.13 5.54 -18.84
C TYR A 77 -0.54 5.20 -17.48
N GLY A 78 0.64 4.58 -17.48
CA GLY A 78 1.31 4.10 -16.26
C GLY A 78 0.83 2.70 -15.84
N PHE A 79 1.12 2.33 -14.60
CA PHE A 79 0.76 1.02 -14.06
C PHE A 79 -0.75 0.84 -13.91
N PRO A 80 -1.27 -0.40 -13.84
CA PRO A 80 -2.68 -0.65 -13.51
C PRO A 80 -3.12 -0.02 -12.17
N PHE A 81 -2.17 0.20 -11.25
CA PHE A 81 -2.37 0.80 -9.93
C PHE A 81 -1.98 2.29 -9.85
N GLN A 82 -1.81 2.99 -10.98
CA GLN A 82 -1.36 4.39 -11.01
C GLN A 82 -2.26 5.34 -10.17
N ASP A 83 -3.54 5.02 -10.07
CA ASP A 83 -4.52 5.73 -9.25
C ASP A 83 -4.09 5.87 -7.77
N THR A 84 -3.33 4.90 -7.26
CA THR A 84 -2.91 4.88 -5.86
C THR A 84 -1.95 5.99 -5.50
N ASP A 85 -1.21 6.55 -6.46
CA ASP A 85 -0.35 7.72 -6.24
C ASP A 85 -1.20 8.92 -5.80
N VAL A 86 -2.34 9.12 -6.46
CA VAL A 86 -3.29 10.18 -6.16
C VAL A 86 -3.93 9.97 -4.79
N TYR A 87 -4.27 8.73 -4.46
CA TYR A 87 -4.95 8.39 -3.20
C TYR A 87 -3.99 8.54 -2.00
N LYS A 88 -2.75 8.05 -2.11
CA LYS A 88 -1.72 8.22 -1.08
C LYS A 88 -1.38 9.69 -0.87
N TRP A 89 -1.30 10.48 -1.95
CA TRP A 89 -1.13 11.93 -1.84
C TRP A 89 -2.30 12.61 -1.13
N LEU A 90 -3.55 12.20 -1.44
CA LEU A 90 -4.75 12.70 -0.76
C LEU A 90 -4.75 12.34 0.73
N GLU A 91 -4.34 11.13 1.10
CA GLU A 91 -4.20 10.72 2.50
C GLU A 91 -3.14 11.57 3.23
N ALA A 92 -1.98 11.79 2.62
CA ALA A 92 -0.93 12.65 3.17
C ALA A 92 -1.40 14.11 3.35
N ALA A 93 -2.11 14.65 2.35
CA ALA A 93 -2.73 15.96 2.43
C ALA A 93 -3.77 16.03 3.56
N ALA A 94 -4.60 15.00 3.73
CA ALA A 94 -5.57 14.91 4.82
C ALA A 94 -4.91 15.03 6.19
N TYR A 95 -3.83 14.28 6.44
CA TYR A 95 -3.08 14.37 7.68
C TYR A 95 -2.49 15.76 7.91
N SER A 96 -2.09 16.46 6.85
CA SER A 96 -1.52 17.81 6.93
C SER A 96 -2.45 18.83 7.59
N PHE A 97 -3.76 18.75 7.33
CA PHE A 97 -4.72 19.70 7.88
C PHE A 97 -4.82 19.67 9.41
N GLY A 98 -4.50 18.53 10.04
CA GLY A 98 -4.49 18.41 11.50
C GLY A 98 -3.42 19.26 12.19
N TYR A 99 -2.41 19.74 11.45
CA TYR A 99 -1.30 20.51 12.01
C TYR A 99 -0.87 21.73 11.19
N HIS A 100 -1.36 21.85 9.97
CA HIS A 100 -1.12 22.97 9.09
C HIS A 100 -2.39 23.25 8.26
N PRO A 101 -3.37 23.98 8.82
CA PRO A 101 -4.55 24.39 8.06
C PRO A 101 -4.13 25.19 6.82
N ASN A 102 -4.57 24.76 5.64
CA ASN A 102 -4.19 25.34 4.35
C ASN A 102 -5.42 25.40 3.42
N PRO A 103 -6.08 26.57 3.28
CA PRO A 103 -7.27 26.70 2.45
C PRO A 103 -7.04 26.40 0.96
N ASP A 104 -5.86 26.71 0.43
CA ASP A 104 -5.54 26.47 -0.99
C ASP A 104 -5.37 24.98 -1.27
N LEU A 105 -4.62 24.27 -0.41
CA LEU A 105 -4.51 22.82 -0.48
C LEU A 105 -5.89 22.16 -0.30
N LYS A 106 -6.72 22.67 0.62
CA LYS A 106 -8.08 22.15 0.83
C LYS A 106 -8.93 22.28 -0.43
N LYS A 107 -8.82 23.40 -1.15
CA LYS A 107 -9.53 23.59 -2.42
C LYS A 107 -9.06 22.59 -3.49
N ILE A 108 -7.75 22.33 -3.57
CA ILE A 108 -7.18 21.32 -4.49
C ILE A 108 -7.75 19.93 -4.14
N THR A 109 -7.72 19.53 -2.87
CA THR A 109 -8.18 18.21 -2.44
C THR A 109 -9.69 18.04 -2.54
N ASP A 110 -10.50 19.06 -2.24
CA ASP A 110 -11.96 19.00 -2.43
C ASP A 110 -12.31 18.85 -3.93
N ASN A 111 -11.63 19.58 -4.83
CA ASN A 111 -11.82 19.42 -6.27
C ASN A 111 -11.38 18.03 -6.76
N LEU A 112 -10.31 17.48 -6.20
CA LEU A 112 -9.86 16.14 -6.51
C LEU A 112 -10.89 15.08 -6.07
N ILE A 113 -11.47 15.23 -4.88
CA ILE A 113 -12.55 14.36 -4.40
C ILE A 113 -13.77 14.45 -5.33
N ASP A 114 -14.11 15.64 -5.82
CA ASP A 114 -15.17 15.81 -6.81
C ASP A 114 -14.87 15.09 -8.13
N LEU A 115 -13.61 15.13 -8.59
CA LEU A 115 -13.17 14.39 -9.77
C LEU A 115 -13.28 12.88 -9.55
N ILE A 116 -12.80 12.37 -8.41
CA ILE A 116 -12.88 10.95 -8.06
C ILE A 116 -14.35 10.50 -7.98
N ALA A 117 -15.22 11.32 -7.40
CA ALA A 117 -16.66 11.04 -7.33
C ALA A 117 -17.30 10.89 -8.72
N LYS A 118 -16.87 11.72 -9.70
CA LYS A 118 -17.35 11.64 -11.08
C LYS A 118 -16.77 10.46 -11.85
N ALA A 119 -15.54 10.06 -11.54
CA ALA A 119 -14.89 8.91 -12.14
C ALA A 119 -15.46 7.58 -11.62
N GLN A 120 -16.00 7.53 -10.40
CA GLN A 120 -16.53 6.31 -9.80
C GLN A 120 -17.80 5.86 -10.52
N ASP A 121 -17.85 4.60 -10.94
CA ASP A 121 -19.01 4.01 -11.60
C ASP A 121 -20.23 3.95 -10.65
N ASP A 122 -21.43 3.79 -11.22
CA ASP A 122 -22.69 3.76 -10.47
C ASP A 122 -22.72 2.67 -9.39
N ASP A 123 -22.12 1.50 -9.67
CA ASP A 123 -22.03 0.37 -8.74
C ASP A 123 -20.94 0.53 -7.67
N GLY A 124 -20.18 1.64 -7.71
CA GLY A 124 -19.13 1.97 -6.76
C GLY A 124 -17.72 1.58 -7.20
N TYR A 125 -17.55 0.90 -8.34
CA TYR A 125 -16.25 0.51 -8.87
C TYR A 125 -15.40 1.73 -9.25
N LEU A 126 -14.10 1.71 -8.96
CA LEU A 126 -13.14 2.67 -9.49
C LEU A 126 -11.75 2.04 -9.64
N SER A 127 -11.29 1.96 -10.88
CA SER A 127 -9.90 1.68 -11.26
C SER A 127 -9.77 2.08 -12.72
N THR A 128 -9.00 3.14 -12.99
CA THR A 128 -9.06 3.82 -14.29
C THR A 128 -8.64 2.92 -15.44
N TYR A 129 -7.63 2.06 -15.25
CA TYR A 129 -7.19 1.12 -16.28
C TYR A 129 -8.34 0.25 -16.78
N PHE A 130 -9.09 -0.33 -15.84
CA PHE A 130 -10.22 -1.19 -16.18
C PHE A 130 -11.44 -0.39 -16.61
N GLN A 131 -11.63 0.86 -16.23
CA GLN A 131 -12.74 1.65 -16.77
C GLN A 131 -12.48 2.13 -18.20
N ILE A 132 -11.22 2.43 -18.54
CA ILE A 132 -10.84 3.08 -19.79
C ILE A 132 -10.49 2.06 -20.87
N ASP A 133 -9.57 1.13 -20.57
CA ASP A 133 -8.96 0.28 -21.59
C ASP A 133 -9.41 -1.19 -21.54
N ALA A 134 -9.92 -1.64 -20.39
CA ALA A 134 -10.30 -3.04 -20.19
C ALA A 134 -11.58 -3.27 -19.34
N PRO A 135 -12.72 -2.62 -19.64
CA PRO A 135 -13.96 -2.72 -18.84
C PRO A 135 -14.53 -4.13 -18.71
N GLU A 136 -14.30 -4.98 -19.70
CA GLU A 136 -14.70 -6.37 -19.66
C GLU A 136 -13.81 -7.25 -18.77
N ARG A 137 -12.70 -6.72 -18.23
CA ARG A 137 -11.70 -7.47 -17.44
C ARG A 137 -11.71 -7.15 -15.95
N LYS A 138 -12.64 -6.31 -15.47
CA LYS A 138 -12.84 -6.03 -14.04
C LYS A 138 -12.90 -7.33 -13.23
N PHE A 139 -12.05 -7.43 -12.21
CA PHE A 139 -11.88 -8.56 -11.30
C PHE A 139 -11.54 -9.89 -11.97
N LYS A 140 -10.98 -9.89 -13.20
CA LYS A 140 -10.62 -11.13 -13.93
C LYS A 140 -9.15 -11.54 -13.81
N ARG A 141 -8.28 -10.71 -13.23
CA ARG A 141 -6.85 -11.05 -13.04
C ARG A 141 -6.27 -10.45 -11.76
N LEU A 142 -6.87 -10.82 -10.63
CA LEU A 142 -6.58 -10.30 -9.30
C LEU A 142 -5.16 -10.56 -8.83
N GLN A 143 -4.47 -11.56 -9.39
CA GLN A 143 -3.05 -11.77 -9.11
C GLN A 143 -2.21 -10.52 -9.44
N GLN A 144 -2.60 -9.76 -10.48
CA GLN A 144 -1.78 -8.71 -11.08
C GLN A 144 -2.50 -7.35 -11.10
N SER A 145 -3.83 -7.35 -11.00
CA SER A 145 -4.64 -6.18 -11.33
C SER A 145 -4.54 -5.05 -10.32
N HIS A 146 -4.25 -5.36 -9.05
CA HIS A 146 -4.24 -4.39 -7.96
C HIS A 146 -5.56 -3.61 -7.84
N GLU A 147 -6.70 -4.17 -8.28
CA GLU A 147 -8.00 -3.49 -8.22
C GLU A 147 -8.45 -3.25 -6.77
N LEU A 148 -8.29 -4.26 -5.90
CA LEU A 148 -8.66 -4.10 -4.49
C LEU A 148 -7.59 -3.31 -3.73
N TYR A 149 -6.31 -3.44 -4.12
CA TYR A 149 -5.24 -2.57 -3.64
C TYR A 149 -5.53 -1.10 -3.95
N THR A 150 -5.98 -0.82 -5.18
CA THR A 150 -6.28 0.53 -5.65
C THR A 150 -7.44 1.15 -4.90
N MET A 151 -8.56 0.44 -4.81
CA MET A 151 -9.71 0.89 -4.03
C MET A 151 -9.41 0.93 -2.52
N GLY A 152 -8.55 0.04 -2.00
CA GLY A 152 -8.09 0.04 -0.62
C GLY A 152 -7.37 1.33 -0.24
N HIS A 153 -6.42 1.78 -1.06
CA HIS A 153 -5.74 3.06 -0.82
C HIS A 153 -6.68 4.26 -0.93
N TYR A 154 -7.71 4.23 -1.80
CA TYR A 154 -8.74 5.25 -1.74
C TYR A 154 -9.52 5.21 -0.43
N ILE A 155 -9.91 4.02 0.04
CA ILE A 155 -10.63 3.88 1.31
C ILE A 155 -9.82 4.49 2.46
N GLU A 156 -8.51 4.24 2.53
CA GLU A 156 -7.63 4.87 3.52
C GLU A 156 -7.63 6.40 3.42
N ALA A 157 -7.50 6.92 2.20
CA ALA A 157 -7.51 8.36 1.91
C ALA A 157 -8.85 9.01 2.28
N GLY A 158 -9.97 8.40 1.90
CA GLY A 158 -11.33 8.87 2.21
C GLY A 158 -11.58 8.90 3.71
N VAL A 159 -11.17 7.86 4.43
CA VAL A 159 -11.23 7.80 5.90
C VAL A 159 -10.37 8.88 6.55
N ALA A 160 -9.12 9.06 6.09
CA ALA A 160 -8.24 10.09 6.64
C ALA A 160 -8.80 11.51 6.38
N TYR A 161 -9.29 11.76 5.18
CA TYR A 161 -9.84 13.05 4.76
C TYR A 161 -11.13 13.39 5.52
N TYR A 162 -12.01 12.41 5.72
CA TYR A 162 -13.19 12.54 6.57
C TYR A 162 -12.80 12.90 8.01
N ASN A 163 -11.87 12.16 8.61
CA ASN A 163 -11.42 12.42 9.98
C ASN A 163 -10.77 13.81 10.15
N ALA A 164 -10.07 14.29 9.12
CA ALA A 164 -9.39 15.58 9.16
C ALA A 164 -10.34 16.78 8.92
N THR A 165 -11.35 16.62 8.06
CA THR A 165 -12.12 17.75 7.52
C THR A 165 -13.63 17.65 7.72
N GLY A 166 -14.15 16.46 8.04
CA GLY A 166 -15.59 16.17 8.07
C GLY A 166 -16.24 16.06 6.69
N ASN A 167 -15.45 15.90 5.61
CA ASN A 167 -15.99 15.78 4.26
C ASN A 167 -16.66 14.40 4.06
N GLU A 168 -17.99 14.38 4.15
CA GLU A 168 -18.82 13.18 3.98
C GLU A 168 -18.72 12.57 2.57
N LYS A 169 -18.47 13.37 1.53
CA LYS A 169 -18.35 12.88 0.15
C LYS A 169 -17.16 11.94 0.01
N ALA A 170 -16.03 12.27 0.63
CA ALA A 170 -14.84 11.41 0.63
C ALA A 170 -15.11 10.05 1.31
N LEU A 171 -15.83 10.06 2.43
CA LEU A 171 -16.24 8.82 3.10
C LEU A 171 -17.27 8.03 2.28
N ASP A 172 -18.17 8.73 1.58
CA ASP A 172 -19.21 8.10 0.77
C ASP A 172 -18.66 7.31 -0.42
N ILE A 173 -17.71 7.89 -1.14
CA ILE A 173 -17.01 7.19 -2.23
C ILE A 173 -16.33 5.92 -1.68
N ALA A 174 -15.71 5.99 -0.49
CA ALA A 174 -15.02 4.87 0.12
C ALA A 174 -15.98 3.73 0.50
N LYS A 175 -17.14 4.06 1.07
CA LYS A 175 -18.21 3.09 1.33
C LYS A 175 -18.72 2.46 0.03
N ARG A 176 -18.91 3.24 -1.04
CA ARG A 176 -19.38 2.72 -2.34
C ARG A 176 -18.37 1.76 -2.96
N MET A 177 -17.07 2.03 -2.87
CA MET A 177 -16.03 1.08 -3.28
C MET A 177 -16.10 -0.20 -2.45
N ALA A 178 -16.17 -0.07 -1.11
CA ALA A 178 -16.25 -1.24 -0.24
C ALA A 178 -17.53 -2.07 -0.48
N ASP A 179 -18.66 -1.42 -0.75
CA ASP A 179 -19.92 -2.07 -1.10
C ASP A 179 -19.85 -2.74 -2.49
N CYS A 180 -19.17 -2.13 -3.47
CA CYS A 180 -18.88 -2.76 -4.76
C CYS A 180 -18.09 -4.06 -4.58
N ILE A 181 -17.04 -4.02 -3.73
CA ILE A 181 -16.22 -5.19 -3.42
C ILE A 181 -17.06 -6.25 -2.69
N ASP A 182 -17.82 -5.88 -1.67
CA ASP A 182 -18.70 -6.81 -0.94
C ASP A 182 -19.69 -7.54 -1.86
N ASN A 183 -20.25 -6.82 -2.84
CA ASN A 183 -21.18 -7.41 -3.82
C ASN A 183 -20.52 -8.43 -4.77
N ASN A 184 -19.22 -8.31 -5.03
CA ASN A 184 -18.50 -9.15 -5.99
C ASN A 184 -17.68 -10.27 -5.35
N PHE A 185 -17.33 -10.17 -4.06
CA PHE A 185 -16.43 -11.09 -3.38
C PHE A 185 -17.10 -11.81 -2.21
N GLY A 186 -16.87 -13.11 -2.11
CA GLY A 186 -17.48 -13.95 -1.09
C GLY A 186 -17.63 -15.40 -1.54
N LEU A 187 -18.25 -16.22 -0.69
CA LEU A 187 -18.50 -17.63 -0.97
C LEU A 187 -19.93 -17.90 -1.47
N GLU A 188 -20.77 -16.86 -1.51
CA GLU A 188 -22.12 -16.95 -2.04
C GLU A 188 -22.13 -17.22 -3.55
N GLU A 189 -23.19 -17.87 -4.02
CA GLU A 189 -23.38 -18.16 -5.44
C GLU A 189 -23.31 -16.86 -6.27
N GLY A 190 -22.47 -16.88 -7.32
CA GLY A 190 -22.26 -15.73 -8.20
C GLY A 190 -21.13 -14.77 -7.78
N LYS A 191 -20.61 -14.88 -6.55
CA LYS A 191 -19.45 -14.10 -6.10
C LYS A 191 -18.12 -14.80 -6.43
N ILE A 192 -17.05 -14.02 -6.42
CA ILE A 192 -15.67 -14.46 -6.63
C ILE A 192 -15.08 -14.92 -5.28
N PRO A 193 -14.72 -16.21 -5.13
CA PRO A 193 -14.12 -16.75 -3.90
C PRO A 193 -12.61 -16.43 -3.83
N GLY A 194 -12.26 -15.17 -4.08
CA GLY A 194 -10.90 -14.69 -4.30
C GLY A 194 -10.47 -13.51 -3.45
N TYR A 195 -9.28 -13.03 -3.74
CA TYR A 195 -8.56 -11.94 -3.06
C TYR A 195 -7.53 -11.34 -4.04
N ASP A 196 -7.05 -10.14 -3.74
CA ASP A 196 -6.02 -9.46 -4.55
C ASP A 196 -4.63 -10.09 -4.33
N GLY A 197 -3.80 -10.09 -5.37
CA GLY A 197 -2.40 -10.49 -5.30
C GLY A 197 -1.57 -9.59 -4.38
N HIS A 198 -1.96 -8.33 -4.21
CA HIS A 198 -1.33 -7.41 -3.25
C HIS A 198 -2.28 -7.12 -2.07
N PRO A 199 -1.98 -7.61 -0.85
CA PRO A 199 -2.69 -7.23 0.38
C PRO A 199 -2.65 -5.71 0.60
N GLU A 200 -3.77 -5.15 1.03
CA GLU A 200 -4.00 -3.71 1.31
C GLU A 200 -5.47 -3.51 1.68
N ILE A 201 -6.38 -4.13 0.93
CA ILE A 201 -7.82 -3.97 1.16
C ILE A 201 -8.24 -4.40 2.57
N GLU A 202 -7.56 -5.38 3.16
CA GLU A 202 -7.86 -5.93 4.47
C GLU A 202 -7.66 -4.90 5.60
N LEU A 203 -6.56 -4.12 5.55
CA LEU A 203 -6.31 -3.05 6.51
C LEU A 203 -7.19 -1.82 6.23
N ALA A 204 -7.45 -1.51 4.96
CA ALA A 204 -8.29 -0.39 4.56
C ALA A 204 -9.76 -0.56 5.00
N LEU A 205 -10.34 -1.74 4.77
CA LEU A 205 -11.69 -2.09 5.23
C LEU A 205 -11.79 -2.06 6.76
N SER A 206 -10.74 -2.49 7.46
CA SER A 206 -10.68 -2.40 8.92
C SER A 206 -10.71 -0.95 9.40
N ARG A 207 -9.97 -0.04 8.74
CA ARG A 207 -10.03 1.41 9.02
C ARG A 207 -11.39 2.01 8.70
N LEU A 208 -12.04 1.57 7.62
CA LEU A 208 -13.40 2.00 7.28
C LEU A 208 -14.41 1.56 8.33
N TYR A 209 -14.28 0.35 8.86
CA TYR A 209 -15.07 -0.14 9.99
C TYR A 209 -14.87 0.73 11.24
N GLU A 210 -13.64 1.15 11.56
CA GLU A 210 -13.42 2.00 12.74
C GLU A 210 -14.24 3.30 12.71
N VAL A 211 -14.42 3.90 11.54
CA VAL A 211 -15.16 5.16 11.39
C VAL A 211 -16.66 4.94 11.23
N THR A 212 -17.07 3.94 10.44
CA THR A 212 -18.49 3.72 10.11
C THR A 212 -19.21 2.85 11.13
N GLN A 213 -18.47 2.00 11.86
CA GLN A 213 -18.99 0.92 12.72
C GLN A 213 -19.88 -0.08 11.97
N ASP A 214 -19.83 -0.10 10.64
CA ASP A 214 -20.59 -1.06 9.83
C ASP A 214 -19.83 -2.39 9.75
N LYS A 215 -20.34 -3.41 10.45
CA LYS A 215 -19.70 -4.71 10.62
C LYS A 215 -19.43 -5.41 9.27
N LYS A 216 -20.18 -5.10 8.21
CA LYS A 216 -19.95 -5.71 6.88
C LYS A 216 -18.50 -5.50 6.39
N TYR A 217 -17.91 -4.34 6.65
CA TYR A 217 -16.54 -4.05 6.23
C TYR A 217 -15.51 -4.87 7.01
N LEU A 218 -15.73 -5.08 8.31
CA LEU A 218 -14.88 -5.94 9.13
C LEU A 218 -15.02 -7.42 8.71
N ASP A 219 -16.24 -7.86 8.40
CA ASP A 219 -16.52 -9.22 7.94
C ASP A 219 -15.87 -9.49 6.58
N LEU A 220 -15.93 -8.52 5.66
CA LEU A 220 -15.27 -8.60 4.36
C LEU A 220 -13.73 -8.63 4.49
N ALA A 221 -13.14 -7.83 5.40
CA ALA A 221 -11.72 -7.90 5.72
C ALA A 221 -11.32 -9.28 6.26
N HIS A 222 -12.12 -9.85 7.16
CA HIS A 222 -11.90 -11.19 7.71
C HIS A 222 -12.02 -12.28 6.63
N TYR A 223 -12.99 -12.15 5.72
CA TYR A 223 -13.13 -13.04 4.56
C TYR A 223 -11.86 -13.05 3.71
N PHE A 224 -11.32 -11.90 3.30
CA PHE A 224 -10.13 -11.87 2.45
C PHE A 224 -8.90 -12.54 3.10
N LEU A 225 -8.71 -12.32 4.41
CA LEU A 225 -7.63 -12.97 5.16
C LEU A 225 -7.82 -14.49 5.25
N THR A 226 -9.04 -14.95 5.53
CA THR A 226 -9.30 -16.38 5.74
C THR A 226 -9.47 -17.16 4.44
N GLN A 227 -9.81 -16.49 3.35
CA GLN A 227 -9.89 -17.07 2.01
C GLN A 227 -8.51 -17.21 1.36
N ARG A 228 -7.54 -16.35 1.72
CA ARG A 228 -6.19 -16.37 1.16
C ARG A 228 -5.50 -17.72 1.39
N GLY A 229 -5.14 -18.40 0.30
CA GLY A 229 -4.45 -19.69 0.31
C GLY A 229 -5.34 -20.92 0.49
N GLN A 230 -6.68 -20.77 0.56
CA GLN A 230 -7.60 -21.92 0.64
C GLN A 230 -7.62 -22.75 -0.65
N ASP A 231 -7.56 -22.08 -1.80
CA ASP A 231 -7.38 -22.69 -3.12
C ASP A 231 -6.08 -22.15 -3.74
N PRO A 232 -4.94 -22.84 -3.58
CA PRO A 232 -3.66 -22.40 -4.14
C PRO A 232 -3.68 -22.26 -5.67
N ALA A 233 -4.65 -22.87 -6.35
CA ALA A 233 -4.83 -22.75 -7.80
C ALA A 233 -5.77 -21.60 -8.21
N PHE A 234 -6.26 -20.77 -7.27
CA PHE A 234 -7.20 -19.68 -7.55
C PHE A 234 -6.70 -18.76 -8.67
N PHE A 235 -5.48 -18.21 -8.54
CA PHE A 235 -4.91 -17.30 -9.54
C PHE A 235 -4.68 -17.98 -10.89
N GLU A 236 -4.21 -19.23 -10.90
CA GLU A 236 -4.02 -20.01 -12.13
C GLU A 236 -5.35 -20.25 -12.88
N LYS A 237 -6.41 -20.58 -12.13
CA LYS A 237 -7.77 -20.73 -12.67
C LYS A 237 -8.26 -19.42 -13.26
N GLN A 238 -7.98 -18.30 -12.60
CA GLN A 238 -8.38 -16.97 -13.06
C GLN A 238 -7.64 -16.56 -14.34
N ILE A 239 -6.32 -16.75 -14.40
CA ILE A 239 -5.51 -16.51 -15.61
C ILE A 239 -6.04 -17.35 -16.76
N LYS A 240 -6.32 -18.64 -16.53
CA LYS A 240 -6.87 -19.53 -17.56
C LYS A 240 -8.24 -19.06 -18.06
N ALA A 241 -9.10 -18.58 -17.16
CA ALA A 241 -10.44 -18.10 -17.49
C ALA A 241 -10.43 -16.74 -18.23
N ASP A 242 -9.53 -15.84 -17.85
CA ASP A 242 -9.35 -14.55 -18.52
C ASP A 242 -8.55 -14.67 -19.83
N GLY A 243 -7.74 -15.71 -19.99
CA GLY A 243 -6.97 -16.04 -21.18
C GLY A 243 -5.48 -16.23 -20.87
N ASP A 244 -4.96 -17.41 -21.18
CA ASP A 244 -3.61 -17.86 -20.81
C ASP A 244 -2.54 -17.46 -21.84
N SER A 245 -2.46 -16.16 -22.17
CA SER A 245 -1.36 -15.58 -22.95
C SER A 245 -0.60 -14.57 -22.10
N VAL A 246 0.72 -14.51 -22.26
CA VAL A 246 1.57 -13.48 -21.64
C VAL A 246 1.22 -12.07 -22.10
N ASP A 247 0.66 -11.93 -23.32
CA ASP A 247 0.19 -10.65 -23.84
C ASP A 247 -1.04 -10.10 -23.08
N ARG A 248 -1.66 -10.93 -22.23
CA ARG A 248 -2.77 -10.54 -21.36
C ARG A 248 -2.34 -10.21 -19.94
N ASP A 249 -1.06 -10.37 -19.62
CA ASP A 249 -0.55 -9.96 -18.32
C ASP A 249 -0.61 -8.44 -18.18
N LEU A 250 -0.98 -7.99 -16.99
CA LEU A 250 -1.12 -6.58 -16.65
C LEU A 250 0.21 -5.99 -16.21
N ILE A 251 1.08 -6.83 -15.63
CA ILE A 251 2.41 -6.47 -15.16
C ILE A 251 3.36 -7.57 -15.66
N PRO A 252 4.35 -7.24 -16.52
CA PRO A 252 5.30 -8.21 -17.07
C PRO A 252 6.03 -9.02 -15.98
N GLY A 253 6.17 -10.33 -16.20
CA GLY A 253 6.90 -11.24 -15.30
C GLY A 253 6.19 -11.58 -13.98
N MET A 254 5.13 -10.86 -13.62
CA MET A 254 4.45 -11.05 -12.34
C MET A 254 3.85 -12.46 -12.21
N ARG A 255 3.29 -13.02 -13.29
CA ARG A 255 2.72 -14.38 -13.28
C ARG A 255 3.72 -15.49 -12.94
N ASP A 256 5.01 -15.24 -13.09
CA ASP A 256 6.07 -16.25 -12.91
C ASP A 256 6.53 -16.36 -11.45
N PHE A 257 6.14 -15.40 -10.60
CA PHE A 257 6.42 -15.49 -9.17
C PHE A 257 5.66 -16.66 -8.54
N THR A 258 6.31 -17.29 -7.55
CA THR A 258 5.71 -18.38 -6.80
C THR A 258 4.55 -17.88 -5.93
N ARG A 259 3.76 -18.80 -5.39
CA ARG A 259 2.57 -18.44 -4.59
C ARG A 259 2.95 -17.77 -3.26
N GLU A 260 4.16 -18.00 -2.77
CA GLU A 260 4.74 -17.36 -1.58
C GLU A 260 4.88 -15.84 -1.79
N TYR A 261 5.25 -15.38 -2.99
CA TYR A 261 5.30 -13.95 -3.31
C TYR A 261 3.98 -13.22 -2.99
N TYR A 262 2.85 -13.92 -3.14
CA TYR A 262 1.50 -13.44 -2.91
C TYR A 262 0.91 -13.83 -1.54
N LEU A 263 1.69 -14.50 -0.69
CA LEU A 263 1.25 -15.12 0.56
C LEU A 263 0.03 -16.03 0.37
N ALA A 264 -0.02 -16.76 -0.75
CA ALA A 264 -1.18 -17.54 -1.20
C ALA A 264 -0.87 -19.04 -1.38
N ALA A 265 0.29 -19.51 -0.92
CA ALA A 265 0.70 -20.91 -1.04
C ALA A 265 -0.14 -21.85 -0.15
N GLU A 266 -0.52 -21.38 1.04
CA GLU A 266 -1.35 -22.09 2.02
C GLU A 266 -2.14 -21.06 2.87
N PRO A 267 -3.18 -21.47 3.60
CA PRO A 267 -3.93 -20.57 4.47
C PRO A 267 -3.02 -19.81 5.46
N ILE A 268 -3.27 -18.52 5.66
CA ILE A 268 -2.43 -17.63 6.51
C ILE A 268 -2.12 -18.25 7.88
N LYS A 269 -3.13 -18.86 8.51
CA LYS A 269 -2.97 -19.48 9.85
C LYS A 269 -1.94 -20.61 9.86
N ASP A 270 -1.74 -21.29 8.73
CA ASP A 270 -0.88 -22.45 8.59
C ASP A 270 0.56 -22.06 8.19
N GLN A 271 0.72 -20.96 7.45
CA GLN A 271 2.02 -20.40 7.02
C GLN A 271 3.01 -20.25 8.17
N LYS A 272 4.16 -20.93 8.10
CA LYS A 272 5.15 -20.90 9.19
C LYS A 272 6.04 -19.65 9.19
N VAL A 273 6.35 -19.15 8.00
CA VAL A 273 7.23 -18.00 7.77
C VAL A 273 6.53 -17.03 6.81
N PRO A 274 6.67 -15.71 7.00
CA PRO A 274 6.09 -14.70 6.13
C PRO A 274 7.02 -14.41 4.94
N HIS A 275 7.28 -15.40 4.10
CA HIS A 275 8.13 -15.24 2.91
C HIS A 275 7.33 -14.76 1.71
N GLY A 276 7.96 -13.92 0.88
CA GLY A 276 7.32 -13.25 -0.26
C GLY A 276 7.72 -11.77 -0.31
N HIS A 277 7.03 -11.00 -1.15
CA HIS A 277 7.29 -9.56 -1.29
C HIS A 277 7.09 -8.82 0.04
N ALA A 278 8.06 -7.99 0.42
CA ALA A 278 8.13 -7.41 1.76
C ALA A 278 6.91 -6.54 2.11
N VAL A 279 6.48 -5.63 1.21
CA VAL A 279 5.28 -4.80 1.43
C VAL A 279 4.00 -5.61 1.55
N ARG A 280 3.79 -6.60 0.66
CA ARG A 280 2.62 -7.50 0.71
C ARG A 280 2.51 -8.18 2.06
N VAL A 281 3.64 -8.68 2.58
CA VAL A 281 3.70 -9.29 3.92
C VAL A 281 3.22 -8.32 4.98
N VAL A 282 3.81 -7.13 5.08
CA VAL A 282 3.52 -6.21 6.20
C VAL A 282 2.14 -5.56 6.11
N TYR A 283 1.59 -5.39 4.91
CA TYR A 283 0.21 -4.95 4.73
C TYR A 283 -0.77 -6.06 5.15
N LEU A 284 -0.51 -7.32 4.76
CA LEU A 284 -1.31 -8.45 5.23
C LEU A 284 -1.26 -8.57 6.76
N CYS A 285 -0.07 -8.52 7.36
CA CYS A 285 0.14 -8.53 8.81
C CYS A 285 -0.64 -7.42 9.52
N THR A 286 -0.65 -6.21 8.94
CA THR A 286 -1.40 -5.07 9.47
C THR A 286 -2.91 -5.36 9.46
N GLY A 287 -3.44 -5.87 8.34
CA GLY A 287 -4.84 -6.29 8.23
C GLY A 287 -5.20 -7.40 9.22
N MET A 288 -4.35 -8.42 9.35
CA MET A 288 -4.52 -9.50 10.32
C MET A 288 -4.61 -8.98 11.75
N ALA A 289 -3.71 -8.08 12.14
CA ALA A 289 -3.68 -7.52 13.48
C ALA A 289 -4.93 -6.67 13.77
N TYR A 290 -5.38 -5.86 12.81
CA TYR A 290 -6.66 -5.15 12.91
C TYR A 290 -7.83 -6.10 13.15
N VAL A 291 -7.99 -7.08 12.28
CA VAL A 291 -9.14 -8.00 12.33
C VAL A 291 -9.10 -8.82 13.62
N ALA A 292 -7.95 -9.40 13.99
CA ALA A 292 -7.79 -10.15 15.23
C ALA A 292 -8.15 -9.32 16.48
N ARG A 293 -7.78 -8.03 16.51
CA ARG A 293 -8.12 -7.12 17.61
C ARG A 293 -9.63 -6.93 17.78
N TYR A 294 -10.36 -6.84 16.68
CA TYR A 294 -11.80 -6.56 16.69
C TYR A 294 -12.66 -7.81 16.82
N THR A 295 -12.27 -8.91 16.18
CA THR A 295 -13.05 -10.16 16.17
C THR A 295 -12.67 -11.11 17.32
N GLY A 296 -11.47 -10.97 17.88
CA GLY A 296 -10.92 -11.93 18.83
C GLY A 296 -10.47 -13.24 18.17
N ASP A 297 -10.26 -13.25 16.85
CA ASP A 297 -9.76 -14.40 16.11
C ASP A 297 -8.35 -14.81 16.60
N LYS A 298 -8.29 -15.97 17.23
CA LYS A 298 -7.06 -16.49 17.85
C LYS A 298 -6.07 -17.03 16.83
N ASP A 299 -6.56 -17.54 15.69
CA ASP A 299 -5.70 -18.09 14.64
C ASP A 299 -4.97 -16.94 13.93
N LEU A 300 -5.68 -15.86 13.61
CA LEU A 300 -5.07 -14.65 13.06
C LEU A 300 -4.11 -13.99 14.05
N LEU A 301 -4.46 -13.92 15.33
CA LEU A 301 -3.56 -13.39 16.36
C LEU A 301 -2.28 -14.23 16.48
N ALA A 302 -2.40 -15.56 16.51
CA ALA A 302 -1.25 -16.45 16.57
C ALA A 302 -0.36 -16.34 15.31
N ALA A 303 -0.96 -16.09 14.14
CA ALA A 303 -0.22 -15.81 12.92
C ALA A 303 0.50 -14.45 12.97
N CYS A 304 -0.13 -13.40 13.52
CA CYS A 304 0.53 -12.11 13.76
C CYS A 304 1.76 -12.26 14.66
N ASP A 305 1.62 -12.94 15.80
CA ASP A 305 2.74 -13.18 16.72
C ASP A 305 3.87 -13.97 16.05
N ARG A 306 3.52 -14.98 15.24
CA ARG A 306 4.51 -15.79 14.52
C ARG A 306 5.27 -14.96 13.48
N PHE A 307 4.56 -14.22 12.65
CA PHE A 307 5.15 -13.38 11.60
C PHE A 307 5.97 -12.24 12.20
N TRP A 308 5.48 -11.58 13.25
CA TRP A 308 6.24 -10.59 14.00
C TRP A 308 7.57 -11.14 14.49
N ASN A 309 7.53 -12.29 15.17
CA ASN A 309 8.74 -12.90 15.74
C ASN A 309 9.75 -13.29 14.66
N ASP A 310 9.29 -13.80 13.52
CA ASP A 310 10.17 -14.21 12.44
C ASP A 310 10.86 -13.00 11.79
N ILE A 311 10.07 -11.99 11.40
CA ILE A 311 10.57 -10.75 10.79
C ILE A 311 11.57 -10.07 11.74
N VAL A 312 11.14 -9.72 12.96
CA VAL A 312 11.90 -8.85 13.86
C VAL A 312 13.15 -9.53 14.41
N LYS A 313 13.12 -10.86 14.62
CA LYS A 313 14.25 -11.55 15.28
C LYS A 313 15.24 -12.16 14.32
N ARG A 314 14.90 -12.30 13.03
CA ARG A 314 15.71 -13.07 12.08
C ARG A 314 15.90 -12.40 10.73
N GLN A 315 14.97 -11.55 10.30
CA GLN A 315 14.90 -11.05 8.92
C GLN A 315 14.77 -9.52 8.83
N MET A 316 15.11 -8.81 9.90
CA MET A 316 15.11 -7.36 9.98
C MET A 316 16.54 -6.85 10.16
N TYR A 317 16.94 -5.86 9.37
CA TYR A 317 18.26 -5.25 9.55
C TYR A 317 18.26 -4.29 10.74
N ILE A 318 19.46 -3.83 11.09
CA ILE A 318 19.65 -2.92 12.24
C ILE A 318 18.87 -1.60 12.11
N THR A 319 18.59 -1.17 10.89
CA THR A 319 17.82 0.04 10.52
C THR A 319 16.30 -0.17 10.56
N GLY A 320 15.81 -1.41 10.70
CA GLY A 320 14.38 -1.75 10.68
C GLY A 320 13.88 -2.21 9.32
N ASN A 321 14.57 -1.83 8.23
CA ASN A 321 14.16 -2.24 6.89
C ASN A 321 14.14 -3.79 6.76
N ILE A 322 13.38 -4.24 5.76
CA ILE A 322 13.07 -5.63 5.46
C ILE A 322 13.04 -5.83 3.94
N GLY A 323 13.23 -7.08 3.50
CA GLY A 323 13.31 -7.45 2.08
C GLY A 323 14.77 -7.44 1.61
N GLN A 324 15.37 -8.62 1.54
CA GLN A 324 16.83 -8.77 1.38
C GLN A 324 17.27 -8.98 -0.06
N THR A 325 16.32 -9.16 -0.98
CA THR A 325 16.62 -9.39 -2.38
C THR A 325 15.83 -8.46 -3.30
N THR A 326 16.51 -7.99 -4.33
CA THR A 326 15.89 -7.32 -5.48
C THR A 326 14.95 -8.24 -6.26
N THR A 327 15.15 -9.56 -6.21
CA THR A 327 14.26 -10.50 -6.90
C THR A 327 12.92 -10.58 -6.19
N GLY A 328 11.92 -9.89 -6.74
CA GLY A 328 10.58 -9.84 -6.16
C GLY A 328 10.50 -9.02 -4.86
N GLU A 329 11.52 -8.21 -4.56
CA GLU A 329 11.49 -7.23 -3.47
C GLU A 329 11.12 -7.90 -2.13
N ALA A 330 11.77 -9.04 -1.88
CA ALA A 330 11.21 -10.10 -1.04
C ALA A 330 12.07 -10.45 0.17
N PHE A 331 11.43 -11.11 1.12
CA PHE A 331 12.11 -11.91 2.13
C PHE A 331 12.85 -13.09 1.50
N THR A 332 13.99 -13.47 2.08
CA THR A 332 14.76 -14.64 1.65
C THR A 332 14.66 -15.78 2.68
N TYR A 333 15.57 -15.83 3.66
CA TYR A 333 15.60 -16.85 4.70
C TYR A 333 16.20 -16.29 6.00
N ASP A 334 16.03 -17.04 7.11
CA ASP A 334 16.50 -16.63 8.43
C ASP A 334 17.98 -16.22 8.42
N TYR A 335 18.25 -15.01 8.93
CA TYR A 335 19.58 -14.41 9.10
C TYR A 335 20.35 -14.07 7.81
N ASP A 336 19.72 -14.18 6.65
CA ASP A 336 20.25 -13.64 5.39
C ASP A 336 20.06 -12.13 5.37
N LEU A 337 21.06 -11.37 5.85
CA LEU A 337 21.01 -9.91 5.95
C LEU A 337 22.24 -9.28 5.28
N PRO A 338 22.42 -9.43 3.94
CA PRO A 338 23.54 -8.84 3.21
C PRO A 338 23.39 -7.33 3.09
N ASN A 339 24.39 -6.55 3.50
CA ASN A 339 24.29 -5.09 3.54
C ASN A 339 24.35 -4.42 2.16
N ASP A 340 25.04 -5.05 1.21
CA ASP A 340 25.44 -4.51 -0.10
C ASP A 340 24.56 -5.00 -1.26
N THR A 341 23.71 -5.99 -1.02
CA THR A 341 22.68 -6.45 -1.96
C THR A 341 21.27 -6.33 -1.40
N ASP A 342 21.12 -5.74 -0.21
CA ASP A 342 19.83 -5.42 0.41
C ASP A 342 18.91 -4.70 -0.58
N TYR A 343 17.61 -4.98 -0.47
CA TYR A 343 16.59 -4.19 -1.15
C TYR A 343 16.04 -3.11 -0.22
N GLY A 344 15.61 -3.48 0.99
CA GLY A 344 15.31 -2.51 2.05
C GLY A 344 14.32 -1.43 1.62
N GLU A 345 13.19 -1.82 1.03
CA GLU A 345 12.24 -0.89 0.41
C GLU A 345 11.68 0.12 1.43
N THR A 346 11.60 1.40 1.05
CA THR A 346 10.99 2.46 1.90
C THR A 346 9.57 2.10 2.31
N CYS A 347 8.73 1.60 1.38
CA CYS A 347 7.35 1.22 1.68
C CYS A 347 7.26 0.07 2.68
N ALA A 348 8.20 -0.87 2.65
CA ALA A 348 8.20 -2.00 3.57
C ALA A 348 8.49 -1.54 5.01
N SER A 349 9.36 -0.54 5.18
CA SER A 349 9.61 0.10 6.50
C SER A 349 8.39 0.90 7.00
N VAL A 350 7.65 1.56 6.10
CA VAL A 350 6.36 2.20 6.43
C VAL A 350 5.32 1.15 6.83
N GLY A 351 5.20 0.05 6.08
CA GLY A 351 4.31 -1.05 6.42
C GLY A 351 4.67 -1.75 7.74
N MET A 352 5.97 -1.90 8.05
CA MET A 352 6.42 -2.36 9.37
C MET A 352 5.98 -1.41 10.49
N SER A 353 6.00 -0.09 10.25
CA SER A 353 5.48 0.90 11.20
C SER A 353 3.98 0.71 11.44
N PHE A 354 3.19 0.40 10.40
CA PHE A 354 1.77 0.10 10.52
C PHE A 354 1.53 -1.18 11.33
N PHE A 355 2.28 -2.23 11.03
CA PHE A 355 2.15 -3.51 11.73
C PHE A 355 2.53 -3.38 13.21
N ALA A 356 3.66 -2.72 13.51
CA ALA A 356 4.11 -2.46 14.88
C ALA A 356 3.06 -1.68 15.69
N ARG A 357 2.45 -0.66 15.09
CA ARG A 357 1.35 0.09 15.72
C ARG A 357 0.14 -0.79 16.01
N GLN A 358 -0.23 -1.70 15.12
CA GLN A 358 -1.36 -2.61 15.38
C GLN A 358 -1.03 -3.65 16.46
N MET A 359 0.19 -4.19 16.48
CA MET A 359 0.63 -5.08 17.55
C MET A 359 0.58 -4.38 18.92
N LEU A 360 0.99 -3.09 19.01
CA LEU A 360 0.82 -2.27 20.21
C LEU A 360 -0.65 -2.09 20.63
N ASN A 361 -1.56 -1.95 19.68
CA ASN A 361 -3.00 -1.83 19.96
C ASN A 361 -3.61 -3.14 20.51
N ILE A 362 -2.99 -4.30 20.24
CA ILE A 362 -3.40 -5.60 20.77
C ILE A 362 -2.76 -5.86 22.14
N HIS A 363 -1.43 -5.71 22.23
CA HIS A 363 -0.65 -5.95 23.42
C HIS A 363 0.37 -4.82 23.66
N ALA A 364 0.34 -4.22 24.85
CA ALA A 364 1.28 -3.18 25.24
C ALA A 364 2.68 -3.77 25.59
N LYS A 365 3.39 -4.29 24.59
CA LYS A 365 4.78 -4.76 24.71
C LYS A 365 5.74 -3.69 24.22
N GLY A 366 6.81 -3.43 24.98
CA GLY A 366 7.83 -2.44 24.63
C GLY A 366 8.51 -2.74 23.29
N GLU A 367 8.77 -4.02 23.00
CA GLU A 367 9.43 -4.45 21.75
C GLU A 367 8.72 -3.98 20.47
N TYR A 368 7.39 -3.83 20.50
CA TYR A 368 6.64 -3.31 19.36
C TYR A 368 6.87 -1.80 19.17
N ALA A 369 6.98 -1.05 20.27
CA ALA A 369 7.32 0.37 20.21
C ALA A 369 8.79 0.60 19.85
N ASP A 370 9.69 -0.28 20.27
CA ASP A 370 11.11 -0.22 19.91
C ASP A 370 11.31 -0.38 18.39
N VAL A 371 10.58 -1.32 17.76
CA VAL A 371 10.58 -1.48 16.29
C VAL A 371 9.92 -0.28 15.62
N LEU A 372 8.78 0.20 16.11
CA LEU A 372 8.15 1.41 15.57
C LEU A 372 9.10 2.62 15.62
N GLU A 373 9.82 2.81 16.73
CA GLU A 373 10.85 3.85 16.83
C GLU A 373 11.98 3.63 15.82
N LYS A 374 12.48 2.39 15.70
CA LYS A 374 13.52 2.03 14.74
C LYS A 374 13.13 2.41 13.32
N GLU A 375 11.92 2.09 12.86
CA GLU A 375 11.43 2.46 11.53
C GLU A 375 11.33 3.98 11.35
N LEU A 376 10.71 4.67 12.31
CA LEU A 376 10.46 6.10 12.22
C LEU A 376 11.76 6.91 12.15
N PHE A 377 12.81 6.49 12.85
CA PHE A 377 14.08 7.22 12.88
C PHE A 377 15.12 6.73 11.86
N ASN A 378 14.88 5.57 11.21
CA ASN A 378 15.83 4.97 10.29
C ASN A 378 15.14 4.52 9.01
N GLY A 379 14.65 3.26 8.93
CA GLY A 379 14.21 2.62 7.68
C GLY A 379 13.19 3.40 6.86
N ALA A 380 12.17 3.99 7.49
CA ALA A 380 11.18 4.79 6.77
C ALA A 380 11.71 6.18 6.39
N LEU A 381 12.47 6.82 7.29
CA LEU A 381 12.91 8.20 7.13
C LEU A 381 14.08 8.35 6.14
N SER A 382 14.92 7.32 6.00
CA SER A 382 16.06 7.33 5.06
C SER A 382 15.62 7.43 3.60
N GLY A 383 14.37 7.02 3.31
CA GLY A 383 13.75 7.05 1.99
C GLY A 383 13.51 8.45 1.42
N MET A 384 13.58 9.51 2.23
CA MET A 384 13.34 10.89 1.77
C MET A 384 14.57 11.77 1.99
N SER A 385 14.95 12.54 0.97
CA SER A 385 16.00 13.55 1.07
C SER A 385 15.62 14.68 2.06
N LEU A 386 16.63 15.44 2.49
CA LEU A 386 16.40 16.61 3.35
C LEU A 386 15.77 17.80 2.60
N ASP A 387 15.71 17.76 1.27
CA ASP A 387 15.00 18.74 0.44
C ASP A 387 13.55 18.36 0.11
N GLY A 388 13.14 17.12 0.42
CA GLY A 388 11.77 16.64 0.23
C GLY A 388 11.37 16.44 -1.24
N LYS A 389 12.33 16.41 -2.18
CA LYS A 389 12.06 16.27 -3.63
C LYS A 389 12.75 15.08 -4.26
N HIS A 390 13.60 14.39 -3.52
CA HIS A 390 14.34 13.22 -3.98
C HIS A 390 14.12 12.06 -3.03
N PHE A 391 13.95 10.85 -3.56
CA PHE A 391 13.49 9.70 -2.79
C PHE A 391 14.30 8.46 -3.12
N PHE A 392 14.57 7.65 -2.11
CA PHE A 392 15.06 6.30 -2.31
C PHE A 392 13.89 5.32 -2.34
N TYR A 393 13.93 4.44 -3.32
CA TYR A 393 13.16 3.20 -3.31
C TYR A 393 13.86 2.17 -2.41
N VAL A 394 15.14 1.91 -2.71
CA VAL A 394 16.05 0.96 -2.04
C VAL A 394 16.89 1.66 -0.96
N ASN A 395 16.97 1.11 0.25
CA ASN A 395 17.74 1.69 1.38
C ASN A 395 18.86 0.75 1.85
N PRO A 396 20.00 0.68 1.15
CA PRO A 396 21.08 -0.26 1.46
C PRO A 396 21.83 0.11 2.76
N LEU A 397 22.55 -0.84 3.34
CA LEU A 397 23.45 -0.61 4.49
C LEU A 397 24.92 -0.46 4.06
N GLU A 398 25.26 -0.89 2.85
CA GLU A 398 26.55 -0.67 2.20
C GLU A 398 26.30 -0.24 0.74
N ALA A 399 26.95 0.84 0.31
CA ALA A 399 26.81 1.35 -1.05
C ALA A 399 28.18 1.77 -1.62
N ASP A 400 28.51 1.23 -2.79
CA ASP A 400 29.71 1.58 -3.55
C ASP A 400 29.31 1.97 -5.00
N PRO A 401 29.45 3.25 -5.40
CA PRO A 401 29.08 3.70 -6.75
C PRO A 401 29.79 2.93 -7.87
N ALA A 402 31.01 2.44 -7.65
CA ALA A 402 31.72 1.63 -8.64
C ALA A 402 31.08 0.24 -8.77
N ALA A 403 30.68 -0.36 -7.65
CA ALA A 403 29.96 -1.63 -7.64
C ALA A 403 28.56 -1.50 -8.25
N SER A 404 27.78 -0.48 -7.91
CA SER A 404 26.45 -0.24 -8.49
C SER A 404 26.50 -0.08 -10.01
N LYS A 405 27.55 0.58 -10.53
CA LYS A 405 27.74 0.77 -11.97
C LYS A 405 28.31 -0.47 -12.68
N GLY A 406 29.20 -1.20 -12.02
CA GLY A 406 30.02 -2.26 -12.64
C GLY A 406 29.55 -3.69 -12.38
N ASN A 407 28.71 -3.92 -11.36
CA ASN A 407 28.23 -5.24 -10.95
C ASN A 407 26.71 -5.34 -11.11
N PRO A 408 26.20 -6.17 -12.05
CA PRO A 408 24.77 -6.35 -12.27
C PRO A 408 23.99 -6.83 -11.04
N GLY A 409 24.61 -7.55 -10.09
CA GLY A 409 23.96 -7.99 -8.86
C GLY A 409 23.77 -6.89 -7.80
N LYS A 410 24.29 -5.68 -8.07
CA LYS A 410 24.23 -4.51 -7.17
C LYS A 410 23.69 -3.26 -7.85
N SER A 411 23.21 -3.37 -9.10
CA SER A 411 22.77 -2.20 -9.88
C SER A 411 21.52 -1.54 -9.31
N HIS A 412 20.72 -2.25 -8.51
CA HIS A 412 19.57 -1.72 -7.79
C HIS A 412 19.97 -0.79 -6.64
N VAL A 413 21.21 -0.88 -6.16
CA VAL A 413 21.73 -0.06 -5.07
C VAL A 413 22.17 1.30 -5.62
N LEU A 414 21.23 2.23 -5.72
CA LEU A 414 21.48 3.57 -6.24
C LEU A 414 22.11 4.47 -5.18
N THR A 415 23.15 5.21 -5.55
CA THR A 415 23.87 6.13 -4.63
C THR A 415 23.46 7.60 -4.81
N HIS A 416 22.41 7.85 -5.58
CA HIS A 416 21.81 9.15 -5.81
C HIS A 416 20.29 8.99 -5.76
N ARG A 417 19.60 10.06 -5.36
CA ARG A 417 18.15 10.12 -5.22
C ARG A 417 17.52 10.98 -6.30
#